data_AF-A0A7S0J296-F1
#
_entry.id   AF-A0A7S0J296-F1
#
_cell.length_a   1.000
_cell.length_b   1.000
_cell.length_c   1.000
_cell.angle_alpha   90.00
_cell.angle_beta   90.00
_cell.angle_gamma   90.00
#
_symmetry.space_group_name_H-M   'P 1'
#
loop_
_entity.id
_entity.type
_entity.pdbx_description
1 polymer ?
#
loop_
_entity_poly.entity_id
_entity_poly.type
_entity_poly.pdbx_seq_one_letter_code
_entity_poly.pdbx_strand_id
1 'polypeptide(L)'
;GVKLQEAHDECPEDIRDFIFKRKPIRWHRLGEFQSLSIKLIGEQILRAMPLLYASELNLDNTSSLHKHEYALTFDGEVTLSDLALQQPVVLRVSAANEGALEAVTELASH
;
A
#
# COMPACT_ATOMS: atom_id res chain seq x y z
N GLY A 1 4.65 -16.60 21.78
CA GLY A 1 3.23 -16.43 21.40
C GLY A 1 2.42 -17.34 22.27
N VAL A 2 1.34 -16.83 22.87
CA VAL A 2 0.44 -17.57 23.76
C VAL A 2 -0.13 -18.79 23.01
N LYS A 3 -0.19 -19.95 23.65
CA LYS A 3 -0.73 -21.17 23.03
C LYS A 3 -2.26 -21.09 22.98
N LEU A 4 -2.88 -21.69 21.96
CA LEU A 4 -4.35 -21.66 21.76
C LEU A 4 -5.13 -22.14 23.00
N GLN A 5 -4.57 -23.11 23.71
CA GLN A 5 -5.15 -23.67 24.94
C GLN A 5 -5.18 -22.64 26.08
N GLU A 6 -4.09 -21.88 26.25
CA GLU A 6 -3.96 -20.87 27.30
C GLU A 6 -4.98 -19.74 27.09
N ALA A 7 -5.15 -19.28 25.83
CA ALA A 7 -6.15 -18.28 25.48
C ALA A 7 -7.60 -18.77 25.59
N HIS A 8 -7.83 -20.08 25.44
CA HIS A 8 -9.13 -20.71 25.62
C HIS A 8 -9.51 -20.73 27.10
N ASP A 9 -8.57 -21.13 27.97
CA ASP A 9 -8.81 -21.28 29.41
C ASP A 9 -8.98 -19.92 30.12
N GLU A 10 -8.34 -18.87 29.63
CA GLU A 10 -8.52 -17.48 30.11
C GLU A 10 -9.86 -16.85 29.69
N CYS A 11 -10.55 -17.41 28.69
CA CYS A 11 -11.77 -16.84 28.14
C CYS A 11 -12.99 -17.19 29.01
N PRO A 12 -13.85 -16.22 29.39
CA PRO A 12 -15.08 -16.50 30.14
C PRO A 12 -16.01 -17.52 29.45
N GLU A 13 -16.54 -18.48 30.24
CA GLU A 13 -17.28 -19.65 29.73
C GLU A 13 -18.53 -19.29 28.90
N ASP A 14 -19.17 -18.16 29.22
CA ASP A 14 -20.39 -17.66 28.58
C ASP A 14 -20.17 -17.20 27.12
N ILE A 15 -18.96 -16.79 26.76
CA ILE A 15 -18.61 -16.28 25.43
C ILE A 15 -17.58 -17.15 24.68
N ARG A 16 -16.94 -18.09 25.38
CA ARG A 16 -15.87 -18.94 24.84
C ARG A 16 -16.31 -19.71 23.60
N ASP A 17 -17.47 -20.35 23.69
CA ASP A 17 -18.04 -21.09 22.57
C ASP A 17 -18.30 -20.20 21.35
N PHE A 18 -18.76 -18.97 21.58
CA PHE A 18 -19.03 -18.03 20.50
C PHE A 18 -17.74 -17.52 19.84
N ILE A 19 -16.70 -17.28 20.62
CA ILE A 19 -15.41 -16.75 20.14
C ILE A 19 -14.65 -17.83 19.37
N PHE A 20 -14.56 -19.04 19.90
CA PHE A 20 -13.72 -20.11 19.33
C PHE A 20 -14.43 -20.98 18.28
N LYS A 21 -15.77 -20.98 18.20
CA LYS A 21 -16.50 -21.67 17.11
C LYS A 21 -16.64 -20.83 15.84
N ARG A 22 -16.45 -19.51 15.90
CA ARG A 22 -16.51 -18.63 14.73
C ARG A 22 -15.28 -18.82 13.84
N LYS A 23 -15.47 -18.71 12.51
CA LYS A 23 -14.33 -18.59 11.59
C LYS A 23 -13.53 -17.35 11.99
N PRO A 24 -12.22 -17.46 12.26
CA PRO A 24 -11.40 -16.31 12.67
C PRO A 24 -11.51 -15.18 11.64
N ILE A 25 -11.79 -13.96 12.13
CA ILE A 25 -11.67 -12.76 11.29
C ILE A 25 -10.17 -12.59 11.01
N ARG A 26 -9.79 -12.59 9.74
CA ARG A 26 -8.39 -12.44 9.34
C ARG A 26 -7.99 -10.97 9.52
N TRP A 27 -7.49 -10.62 10.71
CA TRP A 27 -6.88 -9.32 10.96
C TRP A 27 -5.70 -9.13 10.00
N HIS A 28 -5.80 -8.17 9.08
CA HIS A 28 -4.66 -7.72 8.28
C HIS A 28 -3.79 -6.91 9.24
N ARG A 29 -2.55 -7.39 9.44
CA ARG A 29 -1.71 -7.01 10.57
C ARG A 29 -1.35 -5.53 10.50
N LEU A 30 -1.43 -4.85 11.65
CA LEU A 30 -1.03 -3.45 11.86
C LEU A 30 0.30 -3.05 11.18
N GLY A 31 1.22 -3.99 10.98
CA GLY A 31 2.54 -3.72 10.41
C GLY A 31 2.50 -3.06 9.04
N GLU A 32 1.63 -3.47 8.12
CA GLU A 32 1.56 -2.85 6.78
C GLU A 32 1.04 -1.41 6.85
N PHE A 33 0.02 -1.17 7.68
CA PHE A 33 -0.50 0.17 7.95
C PHE A 33 0.52 1.06 8.67
N GLN A 34 1.30 0.50 9.60
CA GLN A 34 2.39 1.20 10.29
C GLN A 34 3.51 1.57 9.32
N SER A 35 3.92 0.65 8.44
CA SER A 35 4.94 0.93 7.41
C SER A 35 4.47 2.04 6.46
N LEU A 36 3.25 1.96 5.95
CA LEU A 36 2.65 3.03 5.13
C LEU A 36 2.60 4.37 5.87
N SER A 37 2.20 4.36 7.13
CA SER A 37 2.13 5.57 7.96
C SER A 37 3.52 6.19 8.17
N ILE A 38 4.53 5.38 8.48
CA ILE A 38 5.92 5.82 8.66
C ILE A 38 6.46 6.42 7.35
N LYS A 39 6.18 5.78 6.21
CA LYS A 39 6.57 6.26 4.89
C LYS A 39 5.95 7.63 4.58
N LEU A 40 4.65 7.80 4.83
CA LEU A 40 3.98 9.08 4.66
C LEU A 40 4.56 10.17 5.59
N ILE A 41 4.81 9.84 6.85
CA ILE A 41 5.41 10.77 7.82
C ILE A 41 6.82 11.17 7.35
N GLY A 42 7.65 10.21 6.96
CA GLY A 42 8.99 10.46 6.44
C GLY A 42 8.97 11.38 5.22
N GLU A 43 8.04 11.15 4.29
CA GLU A 43 7.89 11.98 3.09
C GLU A 43 7.53 13.42 3.45
N GLN A 44 6.63 13.64 4.41
CA GLN A 44 6.28 14.98 4.87
C GLN A 44 7.45 15.68 5.58
N ILE A 45 8.25 14.94 6.35
CA ILE A 45 9.46 15.48 6.99
C ILE A 45 10.47 15.93 5.92
N LEU A 46 10.69 15.12 4.89
CA LEU A 46 11.59 15.47 3.79
C LEU A 46 11.11 16.70 3.00
N ARG A 47 9.79 16.79 2.75
CA ARG A 47 9.18 17.97 2.13
C ARG A 47 9.34 19.23 3.00
N ALA A 48 9.22 19.09 4.33
CA ALA A 48 9.32 20.21 5.27
C ALA A 48 10.77 20.66 5.53
N MET A 49 11.77 19.79 5.29
CA MET A 49 13.18 20.06 5.57
C MET A 49 14.08 19.88 4.34
N PRO A 50 13.91 20.70 3.28
CA PRO A 50 14.63 20.54 2.01
C PRO A 50 16.15 20.75 2.13
N LEU A 51 16.63 21.44 3.16
CA LEU A 51 18.04 21.79 3.34
C LEU A 51 18.90 20.67 3.96
N LEU A 52 18.30 19.68 4.63
CA LEU A 52 19.04 18.57 5.24
C LEU A 52 19.62 17.61 4.19
N TYR A 53 18.96 17.48 3.03
CA TYR A 53 19.39 16.58 1.94
C TYR A 53 20.11 17.29 0.79
N ALA A 54 20.02 18.61 0.70
CA ALA A 54 20.70 19.38 -0.36
C ALA A 54 22.23 19.27 -0.29
N SER A 55 22.79 19.04 0.91
CA SER A 55 24.24 18.97 1.12
C SER A 55 24.88 17.64 0.68
N GLU A 56 24.13 16.52 0.71
CA GLU A 56 24.64 15.20 0.30
C GLU A 56 24.49 14.96 -1.22
N LEU A 57 23.59 15.69 -1.89
CA LEU A 57 23.29 15.51 -3.31
C LEU A 57 24.07 16.43 -4.27
N ASN A 58 24.99 17.28 -3.78
CA ASN A 58 25.71 18.28 -4.60
C ASN A 58 24.77 19.07 -5.54
N LEU A 59 23.58 19.43 -5.05
CA LEU A 59 22.64 20.22 -5.84
C LEU A 59 23.07 21.69 -5.78
N ASP A 60 23.83 22.11 -6.79
CA ASP A 60 24.26 23.50 -6.95
C ASP A 60 23.05 24.46 -6.90
N ASN A 61 23.04 25.29 -5.85
CA ASN A 61 22.50 26.64 -5.77
C ASN A 61 21.15 26.92 -6.48
N THR A 62 20.10 26.90 -5.66
CA THR A 62 19.05 27.95 -5.60
C THR A 62 18.22 28.27 -6.86
N SER A 63 18.15 27.40 -7.87
CA SER A 63 17.31 27.68 -9.05
C SER A 63 16.39 26.55 -9.50
N SER A 64 16.45 25.39 -8.86
CA SER A 64 15.62 24.21 -9.20
C SER A 64 15.07 23.52 -7.94
N LEU A 65 14.61 24.32 -6.98
CA LEU A 65 13.72 23.91 -5.88
C LEU A 65 12.31 23.52 -6.39
N HIS A 66 12.21 23.11 -7.64
CA HIS A 66 11.00 22.59 -8.23
C HIS A 66 10.92 21.10 -7.91
N LYS A 67 10.03 20.78 -6.96
CA LYS A 67 9.31 19.50 -6.90
C LYS A 67 10.21 18.26 -7.03
N HIS A 68 11.24 18.16 -6.19
CA HIS A 68 11.84 16.85 -5.94
C HIS A 68 10.79 15.99 -5.24
N GLU A 69 10.26 15.02 -5.96
CA GLU A 69 9.35 14.01 -5.43
C GLU A 69 10.19 13.04 -4.61
N TYR A 70 10.20 13.23 -3.28
CA TYR A 70 10.92 12.35 -2.36
C TYR A 70 10.20 11.00 -2.30
N ALA A 71 10.54 10.10 -3.22
CA ALA A 71 10.00 8.74 -3.25
C ALA A 71 10.72 7.87 -2.22
N LEU A 72 10.13 7.75 -1.02
CA LEU A 72 10.56 6.75 -0.06
C LEU A 72 10.14 5.36 -0.58
N THR A 73 11.00 4.35 -0.42
CA THR A 73 10.69 2.96 -0.76
C THR A 73 11.13 2.04 0.38
N PHE A 74 10.41 0.96 0.59
CA PHE A 74 10.82 -0.14 1.45
C PHE A 74 11.42 -1.27 0.62
N ASP A 75 12.31 -2.06 1.22
CA ASP A 75 12.87 -3.25 0.57
C ASP A 75 11.76 -4.22 0.15
N GLY A 76 11.74 -4.55 -1.14
CA GLY A 76 10.73 -5.42 -1.74
C GLY A 76 9.45 -4.71 -2.19
N GLU A 77 9.34 -3.39 -2.03
CA GLU A 77 8.27 -2.62 -2.69
C GLU A 77 8.51 -2.57 -4.21
N VAL A 78 7.43 -2.79 -4.95
CA VAL A 78 7.42 -2.71 -6.41
C VAL A 78 7.05 -1.29 -6.80
N THR A 79 7.83 -0.65 -7.67
CA THR A 79 7.51 0.71 -8.11
C THR A 79 6.34 0.71 -9.11
N LEU A 80 5.66 1.85 -9.27
CA LEU A 80 4.63 1.98 -10.31
C LEU A 80 5.21 1.73 -11.71
N SER A 81 6.48 2.08 -11.94
CA SER A 81 7.20 1.79 -13.19
C SER A 81 7.40 0.29 -13.41
N ASP A 82 7.63 -0.48 -12.34
CA ASP A 82 7.75 -1.94 -12.42
C ASP A 82 6.39 -2.62 -12.61
N LEU A 83 5.30 -2.00 -12.12
CA LEU A 83 3.93 -2.44 -12.38
C LEU A 83 3.40 -2.00 -13.74
N ALA A 84 4.10 -1.10 -14.43
CA ALA A 84 3.68 -0.61 -15.73
C ALA A 84 3.71 -1.75 -16.75
N LEU A 85 2.67 -1.80 -17.58
CA LEU A 85 2.62 -2.74 -18.70
C LEU A 85 3.74 -2.41 -19.67
N GLN A 86 4.69 -3.33 -19.82
CA GLN A 86 5.86 -3.17 -20.71
C GLN A 86 5.48 -3.04 -22.20
N GLN A 87 4.26 -3.44 -22.54
CA GLN A 87 3.70 -3.36 -23.87
C GLN A 87 2.19 -3.09 -23.79
N PRO A 88 1.59 -2.44 -24.80
CA PRO A 88 0.16 -2.21 -24.83
C PRO A 88 -0.63 -3.53 -24.74
N VAL A 89 -1.63 -3.58 -23.86
CA VAL A 89 -2.51 -4.75 -23.72
C VAL A 89 -3.77 -4.52 -24.54
N VAL A 90 -4.13 -5.52 -25.36
CA VAL A 90 -5.37 -5.49 -26.15
C VAL A 90 -6.47 -6.22 -25.38
N LEU A 91 -7.49 -5.48 -24.94
CA LEU A 91 -8.70 -6.05 -24.36
C LEU A 91 -9.68 -6.42 -25.48
N ARG A 92 -10.13 -7.68 -25.51
CA ARG A 92 -11.14 -8.16 -26.46
C ARG A 92 -12.40 -8.52 -25.70
N VAL A 93 -13.52 -7.93 -26.11
CA VAL A 93 -14.83 -8.18 -25.51
C VAL A 93 -15.81 -8.64 -26.57
N SER A 94 -16.75 -9.49 -26.16
CA SER A 94 -17.87 -9.89 -27.01
C SER A 94 -18.91 -8.78 -27.04
N ALA A 95 -19.39 -8.46 -28.25
CA ALA A 95 -20.49 -7.51 -28.44
C ALA A 95 -21.81 -7.96 -27.75
N ALA A 96 -21.92 -9.23 -27.35
CA ALA A 96 -23.06 -9.77 -26.62
C ALA A 96 -23.00 -9.52 -25.10
N ASN A 97 -21.92 -8.91 -24.58
CA ASN A 97 -21.78 -8.58 -23.16
C ASN A 97 -21.54 -7.07 -23.01
N GLU A 98 -22.64 -6.32 -22.91
CA GLU A 98 -22.63 -4.86 -22.78
C GLU A 98 -21.82 -4.39 -21.56
N GLY A 99 -21.93 -5.10 -20.43
CA GLY A 99 -21.15 -4.77 -19.22
C GLY A 99 -19.64 -4.95 -19.39
N ALA A 100 -19.20 -5.89 -20.24
CA ALA A 100 -17.78 -6.03 -20.56
C ALA A 100 -17.28 -4.88 -21.46
N LEU A 101 -18.13 -4.38 -22.37
CA LEU A 101 -17.79 -3.24 -23.22
C LEU A 101 -17.68 -1.95 -22.39
N GLU A 102 -18.59 -1.74 -21.45
CA GLU A 102 -18.53 -0.60 -20.51
C GLU A 102 -17.24 -0.62 -19.70
N ALA A 103 -16.90 -1.77 -19.09
CA ALA A 103 -15.68 -1.91 -18.30
C ALA A 103 -14.40 -1.66 -19.11
N VAL A 104 -14.35 -2.12 -20.38
CA VAL A 104 -13.20 -1.84 -21.25
C VAL A 104 -13.11 -0.36 -21.61
N THR A 105 -14.25 0.30 -21.81
CA THR A 105 -14.28 1.73 -22.16
C THR A 105 -13.82 2.59 -20.98
N GLU A 106 -14.25 2.26 -19.76
CA GLU A 106 -13.78 2.90 -18.53
C GLU A 106 -12.26 2.72 -18.36
N LEU A 107 -11.76 1.49 -18.47
CA LEU A 107 -10.33 1.18 -18.33
C LEU A 107 -9.45 1.84 -19.40
N ALA A 108 -9.98 2.07 -20.61
CA ALA A 108 -9.24 2.73 -21.68
C ALA A 108 -9.21 4.27 -21.57
N SER A 109 -10.02 4.85 -20.66
CA SER A 109 -10.09 6.30 -20.46
C SER A 109 -9.13 6.85 -19.39
N HIS A 110 -8.41 5.95 -18.71
CA HIS A 110 -7.40 6.22 -17.68
C HIS A 110 -5.99 5.95 -18.19
#